data_AF-A0A6H9HEY2-F1
#
_entry.id   AF-A0A6H9HEY2-F1
#
_cell.length_a   1.000
_cell.length_b   1.000
_cell.length_c   1.000
_cell.angle_alpha   90.00
_cell.angle_beta   90.00
_cell.angle_gamma   90.00
#
_symmetry.space_group_name_H-M   'P 1'
#
loop_
_entity.id
_entity.type
_entity.pdbx_description
1 polymer ?
#
loop_
_entity_poly.entity_id
_entity_poly.type
_entity_poly.pdbx_seq_one_letter_code
_entity_poly.pdbx_strand_id
1 'polypeptide(L)'
;MGALMAACSLAGCSSSASSSQYGEHEEDDAADASSDSQGGEFSYADYSGSDDEAEEAEDEREPFDEDAARDAAESELASQQYDGSYVCTVDCSGHEAGWQWRAEHGYAVDGKSNSFSEGGQAFDDALENRVDEMRDNYENGEEPEY
;
A
#
# COMPACT_ATOMS: atom_id res chain seq x y z
N MET A 1 57.11 -27.18 -34.43
CA MET A 1 57.70 -26.55 -33.23
C MET A 1 56.69 -25.53 -32.74
N GLY A 2 55.99 -25.62 -31.63
CA GLY A 2 55.82 -26.57 -30.54
C GLY A 2 54.86 -25.84 -29.59
N ALA A 3 53.65 -26.35 -29.40
CA ALA A 3 52.66 -25.76 -28.51
C ALA A 3 53.10 -25.94 -27.06
N LEU A 4 52.99 -24.90 -26.23
CA LEU A 4 53.18 -24.99 -24.78
C LEU A 4 51.95 -24.41 -24.09
N MET A 5 51.04 -25.33 -23.75
CA MET A 5 49.99 -25.15 -22.75
C MET A 5 50.64 -24.96 -21.38
N ALA A 6 50.26 -23.93 -20.64
CA ALA A 6 50.60 -23.78 -19.22
C ALA A 6 49.31 -23.76 -18.38
N ALA A 7 49.31 -24.64 -17.39
CA ALA A 7 48.16 -25.13 -16.65
C ALA A 7 47.68 -24.21 -15.52
N CYS A 8 46.42 -24.42 -15.14
CA CYS A 8 45.74 -23.88 -13.97
C CYS A 8 46.46 -24.17 -12.65
N SER A 9 46.43 -23.21 -11.73
CA SER A 9 46.48 -23.44 -10.28
C SER A 9 45.53 -22.47 -9.58
N LEU A 10 44.34 -22.97 -9.23
CA LEU A 10 43.40 -22.33 -8.31
C LEU A 10 43.81 -22.71 -6.89
N ALA A 11 44.16 -21.73 -6.08
CA ALA A 11 44.36 -21.84 -4.63
C ALA A 11 43.91 -20.51 -4.03
N GLY A 12 43.08 -20.40 -3.01
CA GLY A 12 42.30 -21.34 -2.23
C GLY A 12 41.46 -20.49 -1.29
N CYS A 13 40.15 -20.71 -1.23
CA CYS A 13 39.25 -20.03 -0.30
C CYS A 13 39.51 -20.57 1.11
N SER A 14 40.02 -19.73 2.01
CA SER A 14 40.09 -20.05 3.44
C SER A 14 38.77 -19.62 4.09
N SER A 15 37.78 -20.52 4.07
CA SER A 15 36.56 -20.39 4.86
C SER A 15 36.82 -20.94 6.25
N SER A 16 36.92 -20.05 7.24
CA SER A 16 36.91 -20.44 8.65
C SER A 16 35.47 -20.76 9.05
N ALA A 17 35.20 -22.03 9.32
CA ALA A 17 33.99 -22.49 9.95
C ALA A 17 33.96 -22.08 11.43
N SER A 18 32.89 -21.43 11.86
CA SER A 18 32.43 -21.46 13.25
C SER A 18 31.00 -21.98 13.24
N SER A 19 30.86 -23.21 13.74
CA SER A 19 29.62 -23.87 14.05
C SER A 19 28.98 -23.25 15.29
N SER A 20 27.73 -22.79 15.17
CA SER A 20 26.82 -22.74 16.32
C SER A 20 25.42 -23.09 15.84
N GLN A 21 25.12 -24.38 16.04
CA GLN A 21 23.86 -24.86 16.59
C GLN A 21 22.58 -24.55 15.80
N TYR A 22 22.19 -25.58 15.03
CA TYR A 22 20.83 -25.85 14.60
C TYR A 22 19.84 -25.57 15.74
N GLY A 23 18.99 -24.56 15.53
CA GLY A 23 17.67 -24.47 16.13
C GLY A 23 16.69 -24.81 15.03
N GLU A 24 16.28 -26.07 15.00
CA GLU A 24 15.06 -26.55 14.38
C GLU A 24 13.90 -25.57 14.59
N HIS A 25 13.37 -25.01 13.49
CA HIS A 25 12.12 -24.25 13.50
C HIS A 25 11.07 -25.19 12.94
N GLU A 26 10.27 -25.72 13.86
CA GLU A 26 9.15 -26.61 13.58
C GLU A 26 8.11 -25.85 12.74
N GLU A 27 7.75 -26.51 11.66
CA GLU A 27 6.73 -26.19 10.70
C GLU A 27 5.39 -26.69 11.27
N ASP A 28 4.57 -25.79 11.83
CA ASP A 28 3.24 -26.16 12.29
C ASP A 28 2.20 -25.04 12.05
N ASP A 29 1.20 -25.45 11.26
CA ASP A 29 -0.20 -25.07 11.30
C ASP A 29 -0.65 -23.72 10.72
N ALA A 30 -1.03 -23.83 9.44
CA ALA A 30 -2.16 -23.10 8.89
C ALA A 30 -3.44 -23.42 9.71
N ALA A 31 -3.93 -22.43 10.44
CA ALA A 31 -5.30 -22.40 10.96
C ALA A 31 -5.94 -21.09 10.45
N ASP A 32 -6.76 -21.21 9.41
CA ASP A 32 -8.21 -21.37 9.52
C ASP A 32 -8.89 -20.01 9.49
N ALA A 33 -9.18 -19.59 8.25
CA ALA A 33 -10.07 -18.49 7.97
C ALA A 33 -11.50 -18.92 8.38
N SER A 34 -11.88 -18.63 9.61
CA SER A 34 -13.27 -18.70 10.03
C SER A 34 -14.01 -17.46 9.51
N SER A 35 -14.47 -17.54 8.27
CA SER A 35 -15.61 -16.75 7.79
C SER A 35 -16.84 -17.18 8.60
N ASP A 36 -17.12 -16.48 9.68
CA ASP A 36 -18.34 -16.67 10.46
C ASP A 36 -19.52 -16.00 9.72
N SER A 37 -20.07 -16.73 8.75
CA SER A 37 -21.38 -16.44 8.18
C SER A 37 -22.46 -16.88 9.17
N GLN A 38 -22.79 -16.02 10.13
CA GLN A 38 -24.04 -16.16 10.88
C GLN A 38 -25.18 -15.54 10.05
N GLY A 39 -25.90 -16.43 9.37
CA GLY A 39 -27.20 -16.15 8.79
C GLY A 39 -28.16 -15.66 9.88
N GLY A 40 -28.42 -14.35 9.84
CA GLY A 40 -29.55 -13.74 10.52
C GLY A 40 -30.83 -14.04 9.75
N GLU A 41 -31.56 -15.06 10.19
CA GLU A 41 -32.97 -15.28 9.90
C GLU A 41 -33.76 -14.08 10.47
N PHE A 42 -33.90 -13.01 9.70
CA PHE A 42 -34.78 -11.90 10.09
C PHE A 42 -36.20 -12.23 9.63
N SER A 43 -36.99 -12.67 10.60
CA SER A 43 -38.44 -12.79 10.57
C SER A 43 -39.07 -11.51 10.00
N TYR A 44 -39.68 -11.61 8.82
CA TYR A 44 -40.64 -10.62 8.32
C TYR A 44 -41.87 -10.63 9.23
N ALA A 45 -41.82 -9.85 10.30
CA ALA A 45 -43.01 -9.46 11.04
C ALA A 45 -43.74 -8.40 10.22
N ASP A 46 -44.81 -8.86 9.60
CA ASP A 46 -45.99 -8.09 9.22
C ASP A 46 -46.28 -6.97 10.24
N TYR A 47 -46.10 -5.72 9.80
CA TYR A 47 -46.65 -4.55 10.49
C TYR A 47 -47.35 -3.66 9.48
N SER A 48 -48.60 -4.00 9.22
CA SER A 48 -49.59 -3.10 8.63
C SER A 48 -49.99 -2.05 9.67
N GLY A 49 -49.55 -0.81 9.48
CA GLY A 49 -50.07 0.39 10.16
C GLY A 49 -49.63 1.62 9.35
N SER A 50 -50.48 2.12 8.45
CA SER A 50 -51.42 3.22 8.68
C SER A 50 -50.74 4.58 8.81
N ASP A 51 -50.81 5.31 7.70
CA ASP A 51 -51.02 6.76 7.52
C ASP A 51 -50.24 7.79 8.35
N ASP A 52 -49.79 8.82 7.64
CA ASP A 52 -49.24 10.11 8.11
C ASP A 52 -47.89 10.01 8.84
N GLU A 53 -46.79 10.25 8.11
CA GLU A 53 -46.02 11.50 8.20
C GLU A 53 -45.07 11.52 6.99
N ALA A 54 -45.09 12.61 6.21
CA ALA A 54 -44.06 12.90 5.23
C ALA A 54 -42.79 13.34 5.98
N GLU A 55 -42.08 12.39 6.57
CA GLU A 55 -40.72 12.60 7.05
C GLU A 55 -39.82 12.57 5.82
N GLU A 56 -39.10 13.66 5.61
CA GLU A 56 -38.11 13.81 4.56
C GLU A 56 -37.22 12.56 4.56
N ALA A 57 -37.08 11.90 3.41
CA ALA A 57 -36.04 10.90 3.23
C ALA A 57 -34.72 11.65 3.36
N GLU A 58 -34.24 11.78 4.59
CA GLU A 58 -32.88 12.20 4.88
C GLU A 58 -32.04 11.19 4.12
N ASP A 59 -31.40 11.66 3.04
CA ASP A 59 -30.53 10.89 2.18
C ASP A 59 -29.58 10.12 3.10
N GLU A 60 -29.83 8.82 3.33
CA GLU A 60 -29.05 7.97 4.22
C GLU A 60 -27.71 7.73 3.54
N ARG A 61 -26.91 8.79 3.48
CA ARG A 61 -25.61 8.74 2.83
C ARG A 61 -24.71 7.87 3.68
N GLU A 62 -24.17 6.83 3.03
CA GLU A 62 -23.23 5.93 3.68
C GLU A 62 -22.06 6.74 4.27
N PRO A 63 -21.56 6.36 5.46
CA PRO A 63 -20.43 7.04 6.09
C PRO A 63 -19.20 7.01 5.17
N PHE A 64 -18.35 8.03 5.27
CA PHE A 64 -17.10 8.10 4.50
C PHE A 64 -16.21 6.89 4.80
N ASP A 65 -15.92 6.09 3.78
CA ASP A 65 -14.99 4.98 3.86
C ASP A 65 -13.57 5.49 3.58
N GLU A 66 -12.80 5.69 4.65
CA GLU A 66 -11.43 6.19 4.56
C GLU A 66 -10.48 5.17 3.94
N ASP A 67 -10.73 3.87 4.14
CA ASP A 67 -9.90 2.80 3.56
C ASP A 67 -10.12 2.75 2.04
N ALA A 68 -11.37 2.82 1.58
CA ALA A 68 -11.70 2.89 0.15
C ALA A 68 -11.17 4.18 -0.50
N ALA A 69 -11.27 5.32 0.19
CA ALA A 69 -10.70 6.59 -0.28
C ALA A 69 -9.19 6.49 -0.48
N ARG A 70 -8.50 5.86 0.47
CA ARG A 70 -7.05 5.68 0.43
C ARG A 70 -6.64 4.74 -0.70
N ASP A 71 -7.34 3.63 -0.90
CA ASP A 71 -7.09 2.69 -2.01
C ASP A 71 -7.30 3.37 -3.38
N ALA A 72 -8.37 4.14 -3.53
CA ALA A 72 -8.66 4.90 -4.76
C ALA A 72 -7.59 5.96 -5.02
N ALA A 73 -7.22 6.74 -3.99
CA ALA A 73 -6.17 7.75 -4.08
C ALA A 73 -4.80 7.14 -4.41
N GLU A 74 -4.45 6.00 -3.79
CA GLU A 74 -3.20 5.30 -4.07
C GLU A 74 -3.15 4.78 -5.51
N SER A 75 -4.25 4.22 -6.03
CA SER A 75 -4.38 3.81 -7.43
C SER A 75 -4.24 4.99 -8.40
N GLU A 76 -4.87 6.12 -8.08
CA GLU A 76 -4.78 7.35 -8.89
C GLU A 76 -3.32 7.87 -8.94
N LEU A 77 -2.67 7.98 -7.78
CA LEU A 77 -1.30 8.50 -7.64
C LEU A 77 -0.24 7.55 -8.20
N ALA A 78 -0.44 6.24 -8.12
CA ALA A 78 0.47 5.24 -8.70
C ALA A 78 0.61 5.37 -10.22
N SER A 79 -0.42 5.88 -10.90
CA SER A 79 -0.38 6.18 -12.34
C SER A 79 0.31 7.50 -12.69
N GLN A 80 0.53 8.35 -11.68
CA GLN A 80 1.10 9.68 -11.83
C GLN A 80 2.62 9.67 -11.64
N GLN A 81 3.26 10.71 -12.17
CA GLN A 81 4.67 10.97 -11.95
C GLN A 81 4.86 11.92 -10.78
N TYR A 82 6.05 11.90 -10.20
CA TYR A 82 6.44 12.85 -9.18
C TYR A 82 6.24 14.30 -9.67
N ASP A 83 5.48 15.09 -8.93
CA ASP A 83 5.00 16.42 -9.34
C ASP A 83 6.01 17.55 -9.07
N GLY A 84 7.09 17.26 -8.33
CA GLY A 84 8.07 18.28 -7.93
C GLY A 84 7.76 18.97 -6.60
N SER A 85 6.90 18.39 -5.77
CA SER A 85 6.56 18.84 -4.41
C SER A 85 7.79 19.18 -3.55
N TYR A 86 8.88 18.45 -3.71
CA TYR A 86 10.21 18.79 -3.17
C TYR A 86 11.13 19.36 -4.25
N VAL A 87 11.79 20.48 -3.91
CA VAL A 87 12.67 21.21 -4.82
C VAL A 87 13.85 20.33 -5.25
N CYS A 88 13.90 19.99 -6.54
CA CYS A 88 15.07 19.36 -7.12
C CYS A 88 16.01 20.38 -7.75
N THR A 89 17.32 20.20 -7.53
CA THR A 89 18.35 21.15 -7.98
C THR A 89 18.96 20.81 -9.33
N VAL A 90 18.96 19.53 -9.74
CA VAL A 90 19.63 19.07 -10.98
C VAL A 90 18.95 17.89 -11.66
N ASP A 91 18.66 16.81 -10.91
CA ASP A 91 18.09 15.58 -11.45
C ASP A 91 17.00 15.03 -10.52
N CYS A 92 15.74 15.10 -10.96
CA CYS A 92 14.58 14.61 -10.21
C CYS A 92 14.50 13.08 -10.17
N SER A 93 15.39 12.36 -10.85
CA SER A 93 15.37 10.90 -10.93
C SER A 93 15.35 10.20 -9.57
N GLY A 94 15.96 10.81 -8.55
CA GLY A 94 15.91 10.30 -7.18
C GLY A 94 14.50 10.33 -6.60
N HIS A 95 13.82 11.47 -6.69
CA HIS A 95 12.44 11.63 -6.20
C HIS A 95 11.48 10.73 -6.96
N GLU A 96 11.64 10.66 -8.28
CA GLU A 96 10.77 9.86 -9.11
C GLU A 96 10.95 8.35 -8.88
N ALA A 97 12.19 7.91 -8.64
CA ALA A 97 12.44 6.53 -8.23
C ALA A 97 11.85 6.20 -6.85
N GLY A 98 11.92 7.14 -5.90
CA GLY A 98 11.31 7.00 -4.59
C GLY A 98 9.79 6.92 -4.64
N TRP A 99 9.17 7.79 -5.44
CA TRP A 99 7.73 7.83 -5.70
C TRP A 99 7.25 6.50 -6.30
N GLN A 100 7.90 6.05 -7.38
CA GLN A 100 7.56 4.77 -8.02
C GLN A 100 7.75 3.59 -7.09
N TRP A 101 8.84 3.58 -6.30
CA TRP A 101 9.04 2.52 -5.31
C TRP A 101 7.88 2.46 -4.31
N ARG A 102 7.48 3.61 -3.76
CA ARG A 102 6.38 3.70 -2.79
C ARG A 102 5.06 3.23 -3.40
N ALA A 103 4.77 3.62 -4.63
CA ALA A 103 3.57 3.19 -5.36
C ALA A 103 3.54 1.68 -5.61
N GLU A 104 4.70 1.07 -5.90
CA GLU A 104 4.80 -0.37 -6.20
C GLU A 104 4.79 -1.25 -4.93
N HIS A 105 5.32 -0.76 -3.81
CA HIS A 105 5.57 -1.58 -2.63
C HIS A 105 4.63 -1.27 -1.46
N GLY A 106 3.88 -0.17 -1.50
CA GLY A 106 2.94 0.21 -0.43
C GLY A 106 3.59 0.88 0.78
N TYR A 107 4.91 1.13 0.78
CA TYR A 107 5.60 1.80 1.88
C TYR A 107 6.86 2.56 1.41
N ALA A 108 7.15 3.67 2.10
CA ALA A 108 8.34 4.47 1.84
C ALA A 108 9.53 3.89 2.61
N VAL A 109 10.73 3.99 2.04
CA VAL A 109 11.96 3.54 2.70
C VAL A 109 13.03 4.60 2.66
N ASP A 110 13.81 4.64 3.73
CA ASP A 110 15.04 5.41 3.74
C ASP A 110 16.07 4.77 2.81
N GLY A 111 16.30 5.44 1.68
CA GLY A 111 17.26 5.00 0.67
C GLY A 111 18.68 5.45 0.98
N LYS A 112 19.62 5.02 0.12
CA LYS A 112 21.01 5.56 0.13
C LYS A 112 21.11 7.00 -0.39
N SER A 113 20.02 7.55 -0.93
CA SER A 113 19.93 8.89 -1.51
C SER A 113 18.81 9.63 -0.81
N ASN A 114 19.08 10.85 -0.33
CA ASN A 114 18.05 11.69 0.29
C ASN A 114 16.88 11.93 -0.66
N SER A 115 17.16 12.23 -1.93
CA SER A 115 16.11 12.44 -2.93
C SER A 115 15.25 11.20 -3.17
N PHE A 116 15.77 9.98 -2.92
CA PHE A 116 14.93 8.78 -2.98
C PHE A 116 13.95 8.73 -1.80
N SER A 117 14.43 8.98 -0.58
CA SER A 117 13.57 9.05 0.61
C SER A 117 12.50 10.14 0.46
N GLU A 118 12.90 11.34 0.04
CA GLU A 118 12.01 12.48 -0.21
C GLU A 118 10.95 12.15 -1.28
N GLY A 119 11.28 11.31 -2.27
CA GLY A 119 10.33 10.87 -3.29
C GLY A 119 9.24 9.96 -2.75
N GLY A 120 9.59 9.04 -1.84
CA GLY A 120 8.61 8.19 -1.17
C GLY A 120 7.73 9.00 -0.20
N GLN A 121 8.33 9.94 0.52
CA GLN A 121 7.59 10.86 1.40
C GLN A 121 6.62 11.74 0.62
N ALA A 122 7.03 12.25 -0.54
CA ALA A 122 6.15 13.00 -1.43
C ALA A 122 4.90 12.22 -1.84
N PHE A 123 5.03 10.92 -2.08
CA PHE A 123 3.88 10.07 -2.39
C PHE A 123 2.95 9.95 -1.19
N ASP A 124 3.49 9.73 0.01
CA ASP A 124 2.68 9.67 1.24
C ASP A 124 1.96 11.01 1.50
N ASP A 125 2.65 12.14 1.34
CA ASP A 125 2.06 13.48 1.48
C ASP A 125 0.95 13.72 0.44
N ALA A 126 1.17 13.29 -0.81
CA ALA A 126 0.17 13.41 -1.88
C ALA A 126 -1.04 12.51 -1.63
N LEU A 127 -0.82 11.31 -1.09
CA LEU A 127 -1.87 10.38 -0.72
C LEU A 127 -2.75 10.96 0.40
N GLU A 128 -2.15 11.49 1.46
CA GLU A 128 -2.87 12.13 2.55
C GLU A 128 -3.69 13.32 2.04
N ASN A 129 -3.09 14.19 1.23
CA ASN A 129 -3.80 15.34 0.65
C ASN A 129 -4.98 14.89 -0.23
N ARG A 130 -4.80 13.84 -1.05
CA ARG A 130 -5.86 13.34 -1.93
C ARG A 130 -7.03 12.74 -1.13
N VAL A 131 -6.74 12.02 -0.06
CA VAL A 131 -7.77 11.47 0.86
C VAL A 131 -8.50 12.60 1.59
N ASP A 132 -7.77 13.63 2.04
CA ASP A 132 -8.36 14.80 2.69
C ASP A 132 -9.29 15.56 1.72
N GLU A 133 -8.89 15.75 0.44
CA GLU A 133 -9.77 16.32 -0.59
C GLU A 133 -11.04 15.49 -0.80
N MET A 134 -10.93 14.16 -0.85
CA MET A 134 -12.11 13.27 -0.96
C MET A 134 -13.02 13.40 0.26
N ARG A 135 -12.45 13.54 1.46
CA ARG A 135 -13.20 13.78 2.70
C ARG A 135 -13.92 15.11 2.67
N ASP A 136 -13.25 16.19 2.25
CA ASP A 136 -13.85 17.52 2.13
C ASP A 136 -15.00 17.51 1.10
N ASN A 137 -14.84 16.85 -0.05
CA ASN A 137 -15.90 16.72 -1.06
C ASN A 137 -17.10 15.95 -0.49
N TYR A 138 -16.84 14.85 0.22
CA TYR A 138 -17.86 14.14 0.97
C TYR A 138 -18.56 15.10 1.92
N GLU A 139 -17.87 15.79 2.83
CA GLU A 139 -18.49 16.73 3.79
C GLU A 139 -19.32 17.85 3.12
N ASN A 140 -18.97 18.26 1.90
CA ASN A 140 -19.72 19.24 1.11
C ASN A 140 -20.94 18.67 0.37
N GLY A 141 -21.21 17.37 0.51
CA GLY A 141 -22.36 16.69 -0.07
C GLY A 141 -22.12 16.05 -1.44
N GLU A 142 -20.88 15.98 -1.91
CA GLU A 142 -20.53 15.23 -3.13
C GLU A 142 -20.51 13.73 -2.84
N GLU A 143 -20.94 12.92 -3.80
CA GLU A 143 -20.80 11.46 -3.70
C GLU A 143 -19.32 11.10 -3.77
N PRO A 144 -18.83 10.23 -2.88
CA PRO A 144 -17.45 9.82 -2.96
C PRO A 144 -17.24 8.91 -4.18
N GLU A 145 -16.26 9.26 -5.01
CA GLU A 145 -15.83 8.43 -6.15
C GLU A 145 -14.59 7.64 -5.75
N TYR A 146 -14.76 6.32 -5.57
CA TYR A 146 -13.71 5.34 -5.26
C TYR A 146 -13.45 4.42 -6.46
#